data_AF-A0ABD2GP21-F1
#
_entry.id   AF-A0ABD2GP21-F1
#
_cell.length_a   1.000
_cell.length_b   1.000
_cell.length_c   1.000
_cell.angle_alpha   90.00
_cell.angle_beta   90.00
_cell.angle_gamma   90.00
#
_symmetry.space_group_name_H-M   'P 1'
#
loop_
_entity.id
_entity.type
_entity.pdbx_description
1 polymer ?
#
loop_
_entity_poly.entity_id
_entity_poly.type
_entity_poly.pdbx_seq_one_letter_code
_entity_poly.pdbx_strand_id
1 'polypeptide(L)'
;MGPDGNCKVCPGKCHWGQHFNQKYRWEYEQVKEKQTVQALKQKYLKALEGKGTVQDVIDQLKAEYQRVQVEVRDMMQRSAKCLNRLGEIALKPDPLSASEYIDMLIEGEKSEAKLGWKQRVEYLMEMRGQNEIMAKARSGENLL
;
A
#
# COMPACT_ATOMS: atom_id res chain seq x y z
N MET A 1 23.20 1.25 18.75
CA MET A 1 24.23 2.31 18.68
C MET A 1 25.60 1.69 18.49
N GLY A 2 26.41 2.18 17.53
CA GLY A 2 27.82 1.81 17.40
C GLY A 2 28.74 2.55 18.37
N PRO A 3 30.03 2.18 18.44
CA PRO A 3 31.02 2.87 19.29
C PRO A 3 31.18 4.36 18.97
N ASP A 4 30.85 4.75 17.74
CA ASP A 4 30.90 6.08 17.15
C ASP A 4 29.59 6.87 17.31
N GLY A 5 28.60 6.36 18.06
CA GLY A 5 27.30 7.01 18.26
C GLY A 5 26.34 6.89 17.07
N ASN A 6 26.74 6.24 15.98
CA ASN A 6 25.94 6.09 14.76
C ASN A 6 25.18 4.76 14.72
N CYS A 7 24.11 4.72 13.93
CA CYS A 7 23.37 3.50 13.65
C CYS A 7 24.16 2.61 12.69
N LYS A 8 24.31 1.33 13.04
CA LYS A 8 24.97 0.32 12.20
C LYS A 8 24.03 -0.34 11.17
N VAL A 9 22.72 -0.11 11.29
CA VAL A 9 21.68 -0.75 10.46
C VAL A 9 21.26 0.16 9.31
N CYS A 10 21.21 1.47 9.53
CA CYS A 10 20.80 2.39 8.48
C CYS A 10 21.88 2.55 7.40
N PRO A 11 21.51 2.52 6.11
CA PRO A 11 22.45 2.74 5.00
C PRO A 11 23.22 4.06 5.13
N GLY A 12 22.55 5.12 5.63
CA GLY A 12 23.13 6.44 5.85
C GLY A 12 23.91 6.63 7.15
N LYS A 13 24.07 5.58 7.99
CA LYS A 13 24.75 5.63 9.29
C LYS A 13 24.34 6.82 10.17
N CYS A 14 23.03 7.09 10.24
CA CYS A 14 22.50 8.25 10.95
C CYS A 14 22.85 8.19 12.45
N HIS A 15 23.02 9.37 13.08
CA HIS A 15 23.29 9.45 14.51
C HIS A 15 22.14 8.86 15.34
N TRP A 16 22.43 8.11 16.41
CA TRP A 16 21.42 7.37 17.18
C TRP A 16 20.32 8.26 17.78
N GLY A 17 20.63 9.52 18.09
CA GLY A 17 19.64 10.50 18.58
C GLY A 17 18.54 10.86 17.57
N GLN A 18 18.71 10.54 16.29
CA GLN A 18 17.67 10.70 15.26
C GLN A 18 16.78 9.45 15.12
N HIS A 19 17.07 8.39 15.87
CA HIS A 19 16.31 7.15 15.84
C HIS A 19 15.34 7.10 17.01
N PHE A 20 14.11 6.69 16.73
CA PHE A 20 13.10 6.40 17.74
C PHE A 20 12.75 4.91 17.69
N ASN A 21 13.03 4.19 18.77
CA ASN A 21 12.57 2.82 18.93
C ASN A 21 11.13 2.83 19.46
N GLN A 22 10.21 2.23 18.72
CA GLN A 22 8.85 2.05 19.21
C GLN A 22 8.84 1.12 20.44
N LYS A 23 7.93 1.38 21.39
CA LYS A 23 7.82 0.59 22.63
C LYS A 23 7.19 -0.80 22.44
N TYR A 24 6.67 -1.07 21.24
CA TYR A 24 5.97 -2.29 20.89
C TYR A 24 6.34 -2.69 19.46
N ARG A 25 6.16 -3.98 19.16
CA ARG A 25 6.39 -4.57 17.84
C ARG A 25 5.06 -5.09 17.31
N TRP A 26 4.81 -4.81 16.03
CA TRP A 26 3.73 -5.46 15.29
C TRP A 26 4.23 -6.80 14.76
N GLU A 27 3.57 -7.88 15.15
CA GLU A 27 3.81 -9.22 14.60
C GLU A 27 2.55 -9.65 13.84
N TYR A 28 2.75 -10.13 12.61
CA TYR A 28 1.68 -10.64 11.78
C TYR A 28 1.59 -12.15 11.97
N GLU A 29 0.49 -12.62 12.53
CA GLU A 29 0.20 -14.04 12.70
C GLU A 29 -0.84 -14.50 11.67
N GLN A 30 -0.55 -15.59 10.95
CA GLN A 30 -1.54 -16.21 10.07
C GLN A 30 -2.43 -17.14 10.89
N VAL A 31 -3.63 -16.67 11.22
CA VAL A 31 -4.63 -17.47 11.92
C VAL A 31 -5.49 -18.22 10.90
N LYS A 32 -5.47 -19.56 10.96
CA LYS A 32 -6.41 -20.38 10.19
C LYS A 32 -7.77 -20.37 10.87
N GLU A 33 -8.65 -19.50 10.42
CA GLU A 33 -10.04 -19.48 10.88
C GLU A 33 -10.91 -20.44 10.06
N LYS A 34 -11.68 -21.30 10.73
CA LYS A 34 -12.71 -22.11 10.08
C LYS A 34 -13.97 -21.27 9.93
N GLN A 35 -14.17 -20.69 8.76
CA GLN A 35 -15.43 -20.01 8.44
C GLN A 35 -16.40 -20.99 7.79
N THR A 36 -17.60 -21.13 8.36
CA THR A 36 -18.69 -21.88 7.73
C THR A 36 -19.47 -20.95 6.82
N VAL A 37 -19.91 -21.46 5.65
CA VAL A 37 -20.75 -20.72 4.70
C VAL A 37 -22.00 -20.16 5.38
N GLN A 38 -22.52 -20.87 6.37
CA GLN A 38 -23.70 -20.46 7.15
C GLN A 38 -23.40 -19.30 8.11
N ALA A 39 -22.22 -19.24 8.74
CA ALA A 39 -21.80 -18.10 9.57
C ALA A 39 -21.52 -16.86 8.72
N LEU A 40 -20.92 -17.03 7.53
CA LEU A 40 -20.74 -15.95 6.57
C LEU A 40 -22.10 -15.39 6.11
N LYS A 41 -23.03 -16.29 5.71
CA LYS A 41 -24.40 -15.94 5.33
C LYS A 41 -25.15 -15.23 6.45
N GLN A 42 -25.05 -15.68 7.70
CA GLN A 42 -25.71 -15.02 8.82
C GLN A 42 -25.10 -13.66 9.16
N LYS A 43 -23.79 -13.45 9.00
CA LYS A 43 -23.16 -12.13 9.20
C LYS A 43 -23.69 -11.10 8.19
N TYR A 44 -23.88 -11.51 6.94
CA TYR A 44 -24.48 -10.65 5.91
C TYR A 44 -25.99 -10.47 6.08
N LEU A 45 -26.73 -11.50 6.50
CA LEU A 45 -28.18 -11.37 6.74
C LEU A 45 -28.53 -10.61 8.02
N LYS A 46 -27.71 -10.68 9.09
CA LYS A 46 -27.90 -9.88 10.31
C LYS A 46 -27.60 -8.40 10.12
N ALA A 47 -26.72 -8.04 9.18
CA ALA A 47 -26.56 -6.65 8.76
C ALA A 47 -27.83 -6.10 8.06
N LEU A 48 -28.74 -6.99 7.66
CA LEU A 48 -30.02 -6.74 7.00
C LEU A 48 -31.21 -7.19 7.85
N GLU A 49 -31.25 -6.82 9.14
CA GLU A 49 -32.46 -6.94 9.98
C GLU A 49 -33.60 -5.98 9.53
N GLY A 50 -33.85 -5.89 8.22
CA GLY A 50 -34.86 -5.03 7.63
C GLY A 50 -35.24 -5.44 6.21
N LYS A 51 -35.84 -6.63 6.03
CA LYS A 51 -36.77 -6.94 4.92
C LYS A 51 -36.22 -6.92 3.46
N GLY A 52 -34.92 -7.11 3.22
CA GLY A 52 -34.38 -7.26 1.86
C GLY A 52 -34.23 -8.74 1.42
N THR A 53 -34.63 -9.06 0.19
CA THR A 53 -34.30 -10.34 -0.46
C THR A 53 -32.80 -10.43 -0.74
N VAL A 54 -32.26 -11.63 -1.01
CA VAL A 54 -30.83 -11.81 -1.36
C VAL A 54 -30.41 -10.92 -2.54
N GLN A 55 -31.34 -10.62 -3.45
CA GLN A 55 -31.10 -9.73 -4.59
C GLN A 55 -30.86 -8.27 -4.13
N ASP A 56 -31.63 -7.79 -3.17
CA ASP A 56 -31.48 -6.43 -2.63
C ASP A 56 -30.11 -6.23 -1.96
N VAL A 57 -29.60 -7.27 -1.30
CA VAL A 57 -28.25 -7.28 -0.70
C VAL A 57 -27.17 -7.15 -1.77
N ILE A 58 -27.31 -7.90 -2.87
CA ILE A 58 -26.35 -7.90 -3.98
C ILE A 58 -26.32 -6.51 -4.62
N ASP A 59 -27.49 -5.90 -4.82
CA ASP A 59 -27.59 -4.60 -5.48
C ASP A 59 -27.08 -3.46 -4.58
N GLN A 60 -27.33 -3.53 -3.27
CA GLN A 60 -26.74 -2.62 -2.30
C GLN A 60 -25.22 -2.73 -2.27
N LEU A 61 -24.67 -3.95 -2.27
CA LEU A 61 -23.23 -4.18 -2.27
C LEU A 61 -22.56 -3.65 -3.54
N LYS A 62 -23.19 -3.81 -4.71
CA LYS A 62 -22.72 -3.21 -5.96
C LYS A 62 -22.73 -1.68 -5.90
N ALA A 63 -23.77 -1.08 -5.33
CA ALA A 63 -23.87 0.37 -5.20
C ALA A 63 -22.81 0.94 -4.23
N GLU A 64 -22.53 0.25 -3.14
CA GLU A 64 -21.43 0.58 -2.21
C GLU A 64 -20.07 0.43 -2.90
N TYR A 65 -19.84 -0.66 -3.62
CA TYR A 65 -18.61 -0.87 -4.39
C TYR A 65 -18.36 0.26 -5.40
N GLN A 66 -19.38 0.68 -6.13
CA GLN A 66 -19.28 1.80 -7.07
C GLN A 66 -18.94 3.12 -6.37
N ARG A 67 -19.55 3.39 -5.20
CA ARG A 67 -19.22 4.59 -4.40
C ARG A 67 -17.76 4.57 -3.93
N VAL A 68 -17.31 3.46 -3.36
CA VAL A 68 -15.91 3.30 -2.92
C VAL A 68 -14.95 3.46 -4.10
N GLN A 69 -15.28 2.91 -5.27
CA GLN A 69 -14.47 3.13 -6.48
C GLN A 69 -14.36 4.61 -6.88
N VAL A 70 -15.46 5.38 -6.78
CA VAL A 70 -15.43 6.83 -7.07
C VAL A 70 -14.54 7.55 -6.06
N GLU A 71 -14.67 7.24 -4.77
CA GLU A 71 -13.86 7.85 -3.72
C GLU A 71 -12.37 7.54 -3.89
N VAL A 72 -12.02 6.28 -4.20
CA VAL A 72 -10.64 5.89 -4.47
C VAL A 72 -10.08 6.68 -5.66
N ARG A 73 -10.85 6.86 -6.74
CA ARG A 73 -10.43 7.68 -7.88
C ARG A 73 -10.21 9.14 -7.49
N ASP A 74 -11.09 9.73 -6.69
CA ASP A 74 -10.92 11.11 -6.20
C ASP A 74 -9.66 11.24 -5.33
N MET A 75 -9.44 10.29 -4.40
CA MET A 75 -8.24 10.27 -3.57
C MET A 75 -6.98 10.14 -4.43
N MET A 76 -6.97 9.29 -5.46
CA MET A 76 -5.85 9.16 -6.39
C MET A 76 -5.58 10.49 -7.13
N GLN A 77 -6.63 11.16 -7.61
CA GLN A 77 -6.49 12.46 -8.28
C GLN A 77 -5.95 13.54 -7.33
N ARG A 78 -6.44 13.58 -6.08
CA ARG A 78 -5.97 14.51 -5.05
C ARG A 78 -4.52 14.24 -4.69
N SER A 79 -4.14 12.98 -4.49
CA SER A 79 -2.75 12.58 -4.23
C SER A 79 -1.84 12.98 -5.40
N ALA A 80 -2.26 12.74 -6.64
CA ALA A 80 -1.49 13.17 -7.82
C ALA A 80 -1.32 14.70 -7.88
N LYS A 81 -2.37 15.48 -7.57
CA LYS A 81 -2.27 16.94 -7.47
C LYS A 81 -1.32 17.39 -6.37
N CYS A 82 -1.39 16.77 -5.19
CA CYS A 82 -0.47 17.04 -4.09
C CYS A 82 0.98 16.73 -4.47
N LEU A 83 1.23 15.59 -5.10
CA LEU A 83 2.57 15.19 -5.57
C LEU A 83 3.12 16.15 -6.62
N ASN A 84 2.31 16.54 -7.61
CA ASN A 84 2.71 17.53 -8.60
C ASN A 84 3.06 18.88 -7.95
N ARG A 85 2.22 19.33 -6.99
CA ARG A 85 2.46 20.57 -6.26
C ARG A 85 3.72 20.51 -5.38
N LEU A 86 3.97 19.37 -4.75
CA LEU A 86 5.21 19.14 -4.00
C LEU A 86 6.43 19.17 -4.94
N GLY A 87 6.32 18.59 -6.13
CA GLY A 87 7.35 18.66 -7.18
C GLY A 87 7.61 20.10 -7.67
N GLU A 88 6.58 20.94 -7.80
CA GLU A 88 6.73 22.36 -8.16
C GLU A 88 7.46 23.18 -7.09
N ILE A 89 7.23 22.88 -5.80
CA ILE A 89 7.77 23.66 -4.67
C ILE A 89 9.14 23.13 -4.21
N ALA A 90 9.48 21.89 -4.55
CA ALA A 90 10.69 21.28 -4.07
C ALA A 90 11.94 21.99 -4.64
N LEU A 91 12.78 22.51 -3.74
CA LEU A 91 14.08 23.13 -4.05
C LEU A 91 15.09 22.14 -4.68
N LYS A 92 14.81 20.84 -4.55
CA LYS A 92 15.47 19.75 -5.27
C LYS A 92 14.38 18.88 -5.91
N PRO A 93 14.50 18.50 -7.19
CA PRO A 93 13.58 17.54 -7.79
C PRO A 93 13.57 16.26 -6.97
N ASP A 94 12.40 15.63 -6.88
CA ASP A 94 12.18 14.40 -6.13
C ASP A 94 13.27 13.37 -6.49
N PRO A 95 14.20 13.04 -5.57
CA PRO A 95 15.40 12.27 -5.89
C PRO A 95 15.10 10.78 -6.09
N LEU A 96 13.82 10.39 -6.00
CA LEU A 96 13.36 9.04 -6.24
C LEU A 96 12.14 9.12 -7.17
N SER A 97 12.33 8.74 -8.43
CA SER A 97 11.22 8.36 -9.29
C SER A 97 10.29 7.37 -8.56
N ALA A 98 9.00 7.35 -8.89
CA ALA A 98 8.05 6.40 -8.28
C ALA A 98 8.57 4.93 -8.31
N SER A 99 9.40 4.60 -9.31
CA SER A 99 10.11 3.32 -9.41
C SER A 99 11.20 3.13 -8.34
N GLU A 100 12.03 4.14 -8.09
CA GLU A 100 13.08 4.07 -7.06
C GLU A 100 12.50 4.02 -5.63
N TYR A 101 11.33 4.64 -5.42
CA TYR A 101 10.60 4.49 -4.15
C TYR A 101 10.08 3.06 -3.96
N ILE A 102 9.54 2.44 -5.01
CA ILE A 102 9.09 1.04 -4.96
C ILE A 102 10.27 0.09 -4.77
N ASP A 103 11.43 0.37 -5.38
CA ASP A 103 12.65 -0.40 -5.16
C ASP A 103 13.10 -0.37 -3.69
N MET A 104 13.01 0.80 -3.05
CA MET A 104 13.29 0.92 -1.61
C MET A 104 12.33 0.08 -0.76
N LEU A 105 11.04 0.03 -1.11
CA LEU A 105 10.05 -0.80 -0.42
C LEU A 105 10.30 -2.30 -0.61
N ILE A 106 10.71 -2.71 -1.81
CA ILE A 106 11.08 -4.10 -2.11
C ILE A 106 12.28 -4.53 -1.26
N GLU A 107 13.33 -3.69 -1.18
CA GLU A 107 14.49 -3.97 -0.35
C GLU A 107 14.14 -3.95 1.15
N GLY A 108 13.22 -3.08 1.56
CA GLY A 108 12.61 -3.12 2.91
C GLY A 108 11.98 -4.46 3.22
N GLU A 109 11.04 -4.93 2.39
CA GLU A 109 10.37 -6.23 2.58
C GLU A 109 11.33 -7.43 2.55
N LYS A 110 12.34 -7.40 1.67
CA LYS A 110 13.39 -8.44 1.61
C LYS A 110 14.25 -8.46 2.88
N SER A 111 14.62 -7.29 3.40
CA SER A 111 15.46 -7.16 4.59
C SER A 111 14.71 -7.52 5.87
N GLU A 112 13.42 -7.21 5.94
CA GLU A 112 12.56 -7.56 7.07
C GLU A 112 12.17 -9.05 7.07
N ALA A 113 12.07 -9.67 5.89
CA ALA A 113 11.81 -11.10 5.69
C ALA A 113 10.63 -11.67 6.50
N LYS A 114 9.63 -10.82 6.80
CA LYS A 114 8.44 -11.18 7.59
C LYS A 114 7.56 -12.19 6.86
N LEU A 115 6.83 -13.04 7.58
CA LEU A 115 5.89 -14.01 6.98
C LEU A 115 5.03 -13.39 5.86
N GLY A 116 4.99 -14.05 4.69
CA GLY A 116 4.32 -13.55 3.50
C GLY A 116 5.08 -12.49 2.69
N TRP A 117 6.33 -12.14 3.06
CA TRP A 117 7.12 -11.11 2.38
C TRP A 117 7.31 -11.40 0.89
N LYS A 118 7.43 -12.67 0.48
CA LYS A 118 7.59 -13.05 -0.93
C LYS A 118 6.41 -12.59 -1.79
N GLN A 119 5.18 -12.76 -1.31
CA GLN A 119 3.96 -12.33 -1.99
C GLN A 119 3.86 -10.80 -2.04
N ARG A 120 4.28 -10.11 -0.96
CA ARG A 120 4.33 -8.64 -0.93
C ARG A 120 5.37 -8.09 -1.90
N VAL A 121 6.55 -8.72 -1.97
CA VAL A 121 7.60 -8.36 -2.95
C VAL A 121 7.12 -8.58 -4.38
N GLU A 122 6.44 -9.69 -4.66
CA GLU A 122 5.86 -9.97 -5.98
C GLU A 122 4.87 -8.89 -6.40
N TYR A 123 3.94 -8.50 -5.51
CA TYR A 123 3.02 -7.40 -5.75
C TYR A 123 3.72 -6.04 -5.96
N LEU A 124 4.77 -5.75 -5.18
CA LEU A 124 5.55 -4.52 -5.34
C LEU A 124 6.30 -4.50 -6.69
N MET A 125 6.81 -5.64 -7.16
CA MET A 125 7.44 -5.76 -8.48
C MET A 125 6.44 -5.51 -9.61
N GLU A 126 5.21 -6.00 -9.50
CA GLU A 126 4.14 -5.71 -10.48
C GLU A 126 3.80 -4.21 -10.51
N MET A 127 3.67 -3.57 -9.34
CA MET A 127 3.42 -2.13 -9.26
C MET A 127 4.57 -1.29 -9.84
N ARG A 128 5.82 -1.76 -9.71
CA ARG A 128 6.98 -1.12 -10.35
C ARG A 128 6.83 -1.12 -11.86
N GLY A 129 6.52 -2.28 -12.44
CA GLY A 129 6.31 -2.41 -13.89
C GLY A 129 5.17 -1.53 -14.41
N GLN A 130 4.06 -1.44 -13.67
CA GLN A 130 2.95 -0.54 -14.02
C GLN A 130 3.34 0.94 -13.98
N ASN A 131 4.12 1.35 -12.98
CA ASN A 131 4.63 2.72 -12.90
C ASN A 131 5.59 3.05 -14.04
N GLU A 132 6.45 2.13 -14.45
CA GLU A 132 7.33 2.30 -15.61
C GLU A 132 6.55 2.45 -16.91
N ILE A 133 5.50 1.64 -17.11
CA ILE A 133 4.60 1.75 -18.28
C ILE A 133 3.90 3.11 -18.28
N MET A 134 3.39 3.55 -17.12
CA MET A 134 2.72 4.85 -16.98
C MET A 134 3.70 6.03 -17.16
N ALA A 135 4.95 5.90 -16.73
CA ALA A 135 5.99 6.90 -16.93
C ALA A 135 6.33 7.03 -18.43
N LYS A 136 6.54 5.92 -19.14
CA LYS A 136 6.77 5.90 -20.60
C LYS A 136 5.62 6.53 -21.38
N ALA A 137 4.37 6.21 -21.00
CA ALA A 137 3.17 6.79 -21.60
C ALA A 137 3.06 8.30 -21.38
N ARG A 138 3.52 8.83 -20.23
CA ARG A 138 3.58 10.27 -19.96
C ARG A 138 4.67 10.99 -20.74
N SER A 139 5.78 10.32 -21.02
CA SER A 139 6.91 10.86 -21.78
C SER A 139 6.71 10.82 -23.31
N GLY A 140 5.65 10.15 -23.79
CA GLY A 140 5.37 10.01 -25.24
C GLY A 140 6.27 8.99 -25.95
N GLU A 141 7.00 8.16 -25.20
CA GLU A 141 7.84 7.09 -25.77
C GLU A 141 6.98 5.85 -26.07
N ASN A 142 7.21 5.25 -27.26
CA ASN A 142 6.44 4.11 -27.74
C ASN A 142 6.61 2.87 -26.84
N LEU A 143 5.52 2.15 -26.57
CA LEU A 143 5.44 0.98 -25.70
C LEU A 143 5.82 -0.35 -26.39
N LEU A 144 6.60 -0.30 -27.48
CA LEU A 144 7.02 -1.47 -28.28
C LEU A 144 8.46 -1.87 -27.98
#